data_AF-A0A0W0Z5A5-F1
#
_entry.id   AF-A0A0W0Z5A5-F1
#
_cell.length_a   1.000
_cell.length_b   1.000
_cell.length_c   1.000
_cell.angle_alpha   90.00
_cell.angle_beta   90.00
_cell.angle_gamma   90.00
#
_symmetry.space_group_name_H-M   'P 1'
#
loop_
_entity.id
_entity.type
_entity.pdbx_description
1 polymer ?
#
loop_
_entity_poly.entity_id
_entity_poly.type
_entity_poly.pdbx_seq_one_letter_code
_entity_poly.pdbx_strand_id
1 'polypeptide(L)'
;MFDGCCHNISEQSEQIMQTGIVKRFNKIKGYGFITPDSEDKEVFVHFSEVRADGYKELIEGQRVRFSLDKGERGEYAKQVEILDKS
;
A
#
# COMPACT_ATOMS: atom_id res chain seq x y z
N MET A 1 28.91 7.15 -38.89
CA MET A 1 27.76 6.24 -38.68
C MET A 1 28.21 5.20 -37.67
N PHE A 2 27.91 5.42 -36.39
CA PHE A 2 27.99 4.41 -35.34
C PHE A 2 26.77 4.63 -34.44
N ASP A 3 25.80 3.75 -34.59
CA ASP A 3 24.50 3.74 -33.92
C ASP A 3 24.66 3.45 -32.42
N GLY A 4 24.67 4.52 -31.63
CA GLY A 4 24.57 4.46 -30.17
C GLY A 4 23.11 4.23 -29.75
N CYS A 5 22.63 3.00 -29.89
CA CYS A 5 21.48 2.52 -29.13
C CYS A 5 21.88 2.31 -27.66
N CYS A 6 20.85 2.18 -26.80
CA CYS A 6 20.88 1.79 -25.38
C CYS A 6 20.91 2.95 -24.38
N HIS A 7 19.75 3.56 -24.15
CA HIS A 7 19.27 3.71 -22.77
C HIS A 7 18.03 2.82 -22.61
N ASN A 8 18.30 1.55 -22.31
CA ASN A 8 17.31 0.65 -21.77
C ASN A 8 17.10 1.10 -20.32
N ILE A 9 16.09 1.94 -20.07
CA ILE A 9 15.64 2.15 -18.69
C ILE A 9 14.87 0.89 -18.34
N SER A 10 15.64 -0.07 -17.84
CA SER A 10 15.20 -1.33 -17.29
C SER A 10 14.02 -1.08 -16.37
N GLU A 11 12.90 -1.72 -16.68
CA GLU A 11 11.77 -1.92 -15.80
C GLU A 11 12.23 -2.16 -14.36
N GLN A 12 11.97 -1.22 -13.48
CA GLN A 12 11.43 -1.52 -12.15
C GLN A 12 10.35 -0.51 -11.88
N SER A 13 9.10 -0.95 -11.97
CA SER A 13 7.94 -0.23 -11.47
C SER A 13 8.27 0.34 -10.09
N GLU A 14 8.43 1.65 -9.97
CA GLU A 14 8.48 2.34 -8.70
C GLU A 14 7.14 2.13 -8.01
N GLN A 15 7.00 1.02 -7.27
CA GLN A 15 6.00 0.90 -6.23
C GLN A 15 6.43 1.87 -5.14
N ILE A 16 5.88 3.08 -5.18
CA ILE A 16 6.17 4.11 -4.19
C ILE A 16 5.56 3.63 -2.86
N MET A 17 6.43 3.19 -1.95
CA MET A 17 6.05 2.86 -0.58
C MET A 17 5.59 4.15 0.09
N GLN A 18 4.32 4.22 0.48
CA GLN A 18 3.73 5.31 1.23
C GLN A 18 3.47 4.89 2.67
N THR A 19 3.36 5.90 3.54
CA THR A 19 2.85 5.70 4.89
C THR A 19 1.47 6.31 5.00
N GLY A 20 0.69 5.80 5.94
CA GLY A 20 -0.59 6.39 6.26
C GLY A 20 -1.14 5.88 7.57
N ILE A 21 -2.34 6.38 7.86
CA ILE A 21 -3.09 6.06 9.06
C ILE A 21 -4.34 5.30 8.66
N VAL A 22 -4.58 4.18 9.34
CA VAL A 22 -5.79 3.38 9.12
C VAL A 22 -6.98 4.20 9.59
N LYS A 23 -7.90 4.56 8.68
CA LYS A 23 -9.09 5.33 9.02
C LYS A 23 -10.18 4.44 9.60
N ARG A 24 -10.41 3.30 8.94
CA ARG A 24 -11.41 2.31 9.32
C ARG A 24 -11.00 0.94 8.80
N PHE A 25 -11.12 -0.08 9.62
CA PHE A 25 -10.86 -1.47 9.19
C PHE A 25 -11.97 -2.39 9.70
N ASN A 26 -12.59 -3.12 8.78
CA ASN A 26 -13.58 -4.13 9.12
C ASN A 26 -12.92 -5.51 9.11
N LYS A 27 -12.50 -5.97 10.28
CA LYS A 27 -11.91 -7.30 10.47
C LYS A 27 -12.86 -8.46 10.15
N ILE A 28 -14.16 -8.26 10.28
CA ILE A 28 -15.18 -9.30 10.03
C ILE A 28 -15.30 -9.52 8.51
N LYS A 29 -15.27 -8.43 7.74
CA LYS A 29 -15.38 -8.48 6.28
C LYS A 29 -14.03 -8.55 5.56
N GLY A 30 -12.92 -8.28 6.24
CA GLY A 30 -11.57 -8.37 5.69
C GLY A 30 -11.21 -7.22 4.73
N TYR A 31 -11.80 -6.04 4.88
CA TYR A 31 -11.43 -4.86 4.11
C TYR A 31 -11.36 -3.61 4.99
N GLY A 32 -10.63 -2.61 4.53
CA GLY A 32 -10.53 -1.33 5.21
C GLY A 32 -10.14 -0.20 4.27
N PHE A 33 -9.91 0.95 4.90
CA PHE A 33 -9.46 2.16 4.24
C PHE A 33 -8.30 2.76 5.02
N ILE A 34 -7.26 3.12 4.29
CA ILE A 34 -6.07 3.78 4.82
C ILE A 34 -6.00 5.16 4.18
N THR A 35 -5.68 6.16 4.97
CA THR A 35 -5.42 7.52 4.49
C THR A 35 -3.90 7.71 4.47
N PRO A 36 -3.26 7.84 3.29
CA PRO A 36 -1.85 8.17 3.20
C PRO A 36 -1.53 9.51 3.86
N ASP A 37 -0.32 9.67 4.38
CA ASP A 37 0.18 10.99 4.82
C ASP A 37 0.45 11.92 3.62
N SER A 38 0.66 11.37 2.42
CA SER A 38 0.96 12.13 1.19
C SER A 38 -0.28 12.77 0.54
N GLU A 39 -1.45 12.15 0.68
CA GLU A 39 -2.70 12.59 0.08
C GLU A 39 -3.87 12.21 0.99
N ASP A 40 -4.86 13.08 1.15
CA ASP A 40 -6.11 12.80 1.88
C ASP A 40 -7.08 11.87 1.11
N LYS A 41 -6.54 10.97 0.27
CA LYS A 41 -7.34 9.99 -0.48
C LYS A 41 -7.54 8.73 0.35
N GLU A 42 -8.76 8.21 0.34
CA GLU A 42 -9.04 6.92 0.96
C GLU A 42 -8.61 5.78 0.03
N VAL A 43 -7.63 5.01 0.49
CA VAL A 43 -7.08 3.89 -0.27
C VAL A 43 -7.73 2.61 0.20
N PHE A 44 -8.25 1.84 -0.75
CA PHE A 44 -8.85 0.55 -0.45
C PHE A 44 -7.78 -0.48 -0.07
N VAL A 45 -7.92 -1.12 1.08
CA VAL A 45 -7.04 -2.22 1.52
C VAL A 45 -7.86 -3.50 1.73
N HIS A 46 -7.30 -4.62 1.27
CA HIS A 46 -7.84 -5.94 1.50
C HIS A 46 -6.97 -6.71 2.50
N PHE A 47 -7.57 -7.55 3.35
CA PHE A 47 -6.83 -8.34 4.36
C PHE A 47 -5.76 -9.26 3.75
N SER A 48 -5.92 -9.63 2.47
CA SER A 48 -4.91 -10.40 1.73
C SER A 48 -3.57 -9.68 1.64
N GLU A 49 -3.62 -8.35 1.51
CA GLU A 49 -2.43 -7.50 1.32
C GLU A 49 -1.76 -7.11 2.64
N VAL A 50 -2.41 -7.37 3.78
CA VAL A 50 -1.89 -7.04 5.11
C VAL A 50 -0.90 -8.11 5.57
N ARG A 51 0.36 -7.67 5.74
CA ARG A 51 1.47 -8.41 6.33
C ARG A 51 1.61 -8.03 7.81
N ALA A 52 0.80 -8.68 8.64
CA ALA A 52 0.91 -8.61 10.10
C ALA A 52 1.34 -10.00 10.64
N ASP A 53 2.16 -10.02 11.70
CA ASP A 53 2.73 -11.22 12.34
C ASP A 53 1.71 -12.05 13.14
N GLY A 54 0.41 -11.90 12.88
CA GLY A 54 -0.63 -12.56 13.65
C GLY A 54 -2.02 -12.35 13.06
N TYR A 55 -2.99 -11.98 13.90
CA TYR A 55 -4.29 -11.56 13.41
C TYR A 55 -4.11 -10.35 12.50
N LYS A 56 -4.53 -10.48 11.24
CA LYS A 56 -4.46 -9.44 10.20
C LYS A 56 -5.50 -8.35 10.47
N GLU A 57 -5.45 -7.79 11.67
CA GLU A 57 -6.30 -6.72 12.15
C GLU A 57 -5.50 -5.43 12.09
N LEU A 58 -6.00 -4.48 11.31
CA LEU A 58 -5.52 -3.11 11.35
C LEU A 58 -6.29 -2.36 12.44
N ILE A 59 -5.57 -1.65 13.29
CA ILE A 59 -6.18 -0.82 14.34
C ILE A 59 -6.46 0.56 13.77
N GLU A 60 -7.67 1.09 14.01
CA GLU A 60 -8.01 2.45 13.61
C GLU A 60 -7.10 3.47 14.31
N GLY A 61 -6.51 4.38 13.54
CA GLY A 61 -5.51 5.33 14.04
C GLY A 61 -4.08 4.78 14.07
N GLN A 62 -3.84 3.52 13.68
CA GLN A 62 -2.49 2.96 13.63
C GLN A 62 -1.74 3.41 12.37
N ARG A 63 -0.44 3.65 12.54
CA ARG A 63 0.48 3.96 11.44
C ARG A 63 0.92 2.69 10.73
N VAL A 64 0.73 2.71 9.42
CA VAL A 64 1.08 1.60 8.53
C VAL A 64 1.84 2.10 7.32
N ARG A 65 2.66 1.23 6.75
CA ARG A 65 3.38 1.41 5.51
C ARG A 65 2.75 0.53 4.44
N PHE A 66 2.47 1.05 3.26
CA PHE A 66 1.84 0.31 2.17
C PHE A 66 2.29 0.87 0.83
N SER A 67 2.19 0.07 -0.22
CA SER A 67 2.40 0.54 -1.58
C SER A 67 1.07 0.88 -2.22
N LEU A 68 1.00 1.99 -2.94
CA LEU A 68 -0.12 2.27 -3.83
C LEU A 68 0.10 1.63 -5.18
N ASP A 69 -0.86 0.80 -5.57
CA ASP A 69 -0.86 0.13 -6.87
C ASP A 69 -2.15 0.49 -7.62
N LYS A 70 -2.05 0.68 -8.93
CA LYS A 70 -3.18 1.01 -9.80
C LYS A 70 -3.76 -0.27 -10.38
N GLY A 71 -4.87 -0.73 -9.82
CA GLY A 71 -5.61 -1.88 -10.32
C GLY A 71 -6.65 -1.51 -11.37
N GLU A 72 -7.25 -2.53 -11.98
CA GLU A 72 -8.34 -2.36 -12.97
C GLU A 72 -9.57 -1.64 -12.41
N ARG A 73 -9.72 -1.59 -11.07
CA ARG A 73 -10.86 -1.00 -10.37
C ARG A 73 -10.50 0.25 -9.54
N GLY A 74 -9.28 0.77 -9.71
CA GLY A 74 -8.79 1.93 -8.97
C GLY A 74 -7.54 1.65 -8.14
N GLU A 75 -7.13 2.65 -7.36
CA GLU A 75 -5.95 2.60 -6.50
C GLU A 75 -6.22 1.75 -5.26
N TYR A 76 -5.33 0.78 -4.97
CA TYR A 76 -5.45 -0.10 -3.81
C TYR A 76 -4.11 -0.19 -3.07
N ALA A 77 -4.19 -0.44 -1.76
CA ALA A 77 -3.03 -0.64 -0.91
C ALA A 77 -2.53 -2.08 -1.03
N LYS A 78 -1.24 -2.22 -1.30
CA LYS A 78 -0.53 -3.48 -1.42
C LYS A 78 0.58 -3.56 -0.36
N GLN A 79 0.95 -4.77 0.03
CA GLN A 79 2.04 -5.01 1.00
C GLN A 79 1.95 -4.13 2.27
N VAL A 80 0.79 -4.15 2.93
CA VAL A 80 0.55 -3.30 4.11
C VAL A 80 1.29 -3.87 5.32
N GLU A 81 2.14 -3.07 5.92
CA GLU A 81 3.00 -3.40 7.05
C GLU A 81 2.73 -2.44 8.22
N ILE A 82 2.59 -3.01 9.41
CA ILE A 82 2.34 -2.23 10.63
C ILE A 82 3.68 -1.73 11.18
N LEU A 83 3.82 -0.40 11.32
CA LEU A 83 5.05 0.22 11.82
C LEU A 83 5.09 0.28 13.36
N ASP A 84 3.92 0.35 14.00
CA ASP A 84 3.79 0.43 15.45
C ASP A 84 3.61 -0.98 16.04
N LYS A 85 4.72 -1.71 16.20
CA LYS A 85 4.79 -2.95 16.97
C LYS A 85 5.52 -2.64 18.28
N SER A 86 4.82 -2.67 19.42
CA SER A 86 5.39 -2.51 20.76
C SER A 86 5.56 -3.83 21.49
#